data_AF-A0A1M6XKZ4-F1
#
_entry.id   AF-A0A1M6XKZ4-F1
#
_cell.length_a   1.000
_cell.length_b   1.000
_cell.length_c   1.000
_cell.angle_alpha   90.00
_cell.angle_beta   90.00
_cell.angle_gamma   90.00
#
_symmetry.space_group_name_H-M   'P 1'
#
loop_
_entity.id
_entity.type
_entity.pdbx_description
1 polymer ?
#
loop_
_entity_poly.entity_id
_entity_poly.type
_entity_poly.pdbx_seq_one_letter_code
_entity_poly.pdbx_strand_id
1 'polypeptide(L)'
;MTLVLNTLESGDCSEQIKALLAGKDENIEIVNTADMKIAHCMGCNMCWLKTPGVCAIRDDYEIILKKLVAAENFWIVTDTKFGFADYRGKRVLDRVVPMLNMYIEFRDGWERHQLRYHPLNFGVIYKGDGNQELLEEWSMRVARNLAGHSLGVFALDKNEVRESATSETATVPIEDAVPVKRVLILNGSPRVKKNSNTNKIIEAFGEGLRQAGTCYDVYSLSNRSEWDAAREAFMTSDNIIIAMPLFVECLPSLLLEFLNTFPTERKQPAQLSFILHGGFDEGHQLRLGEKFLQSLPAQLGCSCGGVLVKGGSFLLRNRENSYIKKMTNKMLASYTTMGLSFAQNGNFMTPEAQKFTGPEKNPWIGLLLFNLIFKRIVKKNFERIAQEWGCTEPLDSKPY
;
A
#
# COMPACT_ATOMS: atom_id res chain seq x y z
N MET A 1 -8.93 -26.55 0.33
CA MET A 1 -9.23 -26.13 -1.06
C MET A 1 -8.23 -25.05 -1.43
N THR A 2 -7.67 -25.13 -2.64
CA THR A 2 -6.68 -24.16 -3.14
C THR A 2 -7.34 -23.27 -4.17
N LEU A 3 -7.48 -21.99 -3.85
CA LEU A 3 -8.03 -20.99 -4.77
C LEU A 3 -6.89 -20.28 -5.49
N VAL A 4 -6.95 -20.27 -6.82
CA VAL A 4 -6.03 -19.54 -7.68
C VAL A 4 -6.81 -18.44 -8.38
N LEU A 5 -6.39 -17.19 -8.22
CA LEU A 5 -6.93 -16.08 -9.00
C LEU A 5 -5.96 -15.74 -10.13
N ASN A 6 -6.34 -16.06 -11.36
CA ASN A 6 -5.59 -15.68 -12.54
C ASN A 6 -5.99 -14.28 -13.01
N THR A 7 -5.07 -13.33 -12.88
CA THR A 7 -5.29 -11.90 -13.17
C THR A 7 -4.66 -11.42 -14.48
N LEU A 8 -4.05 -12.34 -15.24
CA LEU A 8 -3.49 -12.04 -16.55
C LEU A 8 -4.58 -11.50 -17.49
N GLU A 9 -4.21 -10.53 -18.34
CA GLU A 9 -5.15 -9.89 -19.28
C GLU A 9 -5.64 -10.85 -20.38
N SER A 10 -4.80 -11.79 -20.79
CA SER A 10 -5.15 -12.78 -21.80
C SER A 10 -4.36 -14.07 -21.64
N GLY A 11 -4.94 -15.17 -22.11
CA GLY A 11 -4.34 -16.50 -22.10
C GLY A 11 -4.84 -17.38 -20.96
N ASP A 12 -5.38 -18.56 -21.33
CA ASP A 12 -5.64 -19.61 -20.37
C ASP A 12 -4.33 -20.33 -20.03
N CYS A 13 -3.76 -20.00 -18.87
CA CYS A 13 -2.57 -20.66 -18.34
C CYS A 13 -2.92 -21.73 -17.29
N SER A 14 -4.18 -22.19 -17.23
CA SER A 14 -4.66 -23.13 -16.21
C SER A 14 -3.81 -24.39 -16.13
N GLU A 15 -3.41 -24.97 -17.26
CA GLU A 15 -2.59 -26.19 -17.28
C GLU A 15 -1.16 -25.93 -16.78
N GLN A 16 -0.56 -24.78 -17.11
CA GLN A 16 0.75 -24.39 -16.58
C GLN A 16 0.69 -24.17 -15.06
N ILE A 17 -0.36 -23.52 -14.58
CA ILE A 17 -0.58 -23.30 -13.15
C ILE A 17 -0.75 -24.65 -12.42
N LYS A 18 -1.61 -25.53 -12.93
CA LYS A 18 -1.80 -26.88 -12.37
C LYS A 18 -0.49 -27.66 -12.35
N ALA A 19 0.34 -27.55 -13.40
CA ALA A 19 1.64 -28.21 -13.46
C ALA A 19 2.62 -27.66 -12.41
N LEU A 20 2.66 -26.34 -12.19
CA LEU A 20 3.48 -25.71 -11.14
C LEU A 20 3.05 -26.11 -9.73
N LEU A 21 1.76 -26.34 -9.53
CA LEU A 21 1.17 -26.71 -8.24
C LEU A 21 1.00 -28.24 -8.07
N ALA A 22 1.41 -29.03 -9.06
CA ALA A 22 1.29 -30.48 -9.02
C ALA A 22 2.06 -31.06 -7.82
N GLY A 23 1.42 -31.94 -7.06
CA GLY A 23 1.99 -32.54 -5.84
C GLY A 23 2.09 -31.59 -4.64
N LYS A 24 1.68 -30.32 -4.78
CA LYS A 24 1.53 -29.37 -3.67
C LYS A 24 0.08 -29.28 -3.19
N ASP A 25 -0.88 -29.41 -4.11
CA ASP A 25 -2.31 -29.23 -3.85
C ASP A 25 -3.15 -30.18 -4.71
N GLU A 26 -4.08 -30.94 -4.09
CA GLU A 26 -4.93 -31.92 -4.81
C GLU A 26 -6.27 -31.35 -5.30
N ASN A 27 -6.75 -30.24 -4.71
CA ASN A 27 -8.04 -29.63 -5.04
C ASN A 27 -7.87 -28.14 -5.38
N ILE A 28 -7.55 -27.87 -6.65
CA ILE A 28 -7.28 -26.53 -7.18
C ILE A 28 -8.49 -26.00 -7.94
N GLU A 29 -9.02 -24.86 -7.49
CA GLU A 29 -10.00 -24.06 -8.22
C GLU A 29 -9.32 -22.81 -8.82
N ILE A 30 -9.39 -22.66 -10.14
CA ILE A 30 -8.84 -21.50 -10.86
C ILE A 30 -9.98 -20.57 -11.28
N VAL A 31 -9.89 -19.30 -10.88
CA VAL A 31 -10.81 -18.24 -11.29
C VAL A 31 -10.06 -17.23 -12.15
N ASN A 32 -10.44 -17.13 -13.42
CA ASN A 32 -9.92 -16.12 -14.34
C ASN A 32 -10.65 -14.80 -14.11
N THR A 33 -9.92 -13.73 -13.77
CA THR A 33 -10.52 -12.43 -13.41
C THR A 33 -10.53 -11.43 -14.55
N ALA A 34 -10.02 -11.76 -15.74
CA ALA A 34 -9.91 -10.85 -16.89
C ALA A 34 -11.26 -10.25 -17.29
N ASP A 35 -12.32 -11.07 -17.32
CA ASP A 35 -13.67 -10.65 -17.69
C ASP A 35 -14.52 -10.19 -16.49
N MET A 36 -13.97 -10.26 -15.28
CA MET A 36 -14.69 -9.86 -14.06
C MET A 36 -14.64 -8.34 -13.87
N LYS A 37 -15.78 -7.75 -13.53
CA LYS A 37 -15.88 -6.34 -13.15
C LYS A 37 -15.48 -6.22 -11.68
N ILE A 38 -14.19 -5.94 -11.45
CA ILE A 38 -13.64 -5.72 -10.11
C ILE A 38 -13.08 -4.31 -10.05
N ALA A 39 -13.58 -3.49 -9.13
CA ALA A 39 -13.03 -2.16 -8.85
C ALA A 39 -11.86 -2.24 -7.85
N HIS A 40 -10.98 -1.24 -7.89
CA HIS A 40 -9.94 -1.09 -6.88
C HIS A 40 -10.54 -0.82 -5.48
N CYS A 41 -9.83 -1.21 -4.44
CA CYS A 41 -10.25 -0.91 -3.08
C CYS A 41 -10.11 0.59 -2.79
N MET A 42 -11.21 1.28 -2.50
CA MET A 42 -11.21 2.69 -2.09
C MET A 42 -10.67 2.91 -0.67
N GLY A 43 -10.34 1.82 0.04
CA GLY A 43 -10.00 1.84 1.45
C GLY A 43 -11.11 2.34 2.36
N CYS A 44 -12.37 2.49 1.95
CA CYS A 44 -13.39 3.22 2.72
C CYS A 44 -13.58 2.81 4.21
N ASN A 45 -13.14 1.60 4.60
CA ASN A 45 -13.31 0.95 5.91
C ASN A 45 -14.76 0.55 6.23
N MET A 46 -15.66 0.58 5.24
CA MET A 46 -17.06 0.17 5.42
C MET A 46 -17.20 -1.32 5.70
N CYS A 47 -16.42 -2.17 5.03
CA CYS A 47 -16.38 -3.62 5.28
C CYS A 47 -15.90 -3.99 6.69
N TRP A 48 -15.40 -3.01 7.44
CA TRP A 48 -14.94 -3.17 8.80
C TRP A 48 -15.82 -2.48 9.83
N LEU A 49 -16.37 -1.30 9.51
CA LEU A 49 -17.04 -0.43 10.49
C LEU A 49 -18.52 -0.19 10.22
N LYS A 50 -19.05 -0.56 9.04
CA LYS A 50 -20.47 -0.34 8.72
C LYS A 50 -21.19 -1.62 8.35
N THR A 51 -20.56 -2.43 7.52
CA THR A 51 -21.06 -3.73 7.06
C THR A 51 -19.97 -4.78 7.28
N PRO A 52 -19.75 -5.24 8.53
CA PRO A 52 -18.63 -6.12 8.88
C PRO A 52 -18.56 -7.36 7.98
N GLY A 53 -17.43 -7.54 7.28
CA GLY A 53 -17.19 -8.64 6.35
C GLY A 53 -17.78 -8.45 4.94
N VAL A 54 -18.65 -7.46 4.72
CA VAL A 54 -19.31 -7.22 3.41
C VAL A 54 -18.77 -5.94 2.80
N CYS A 55 -18.26 -6.02 1.56
CA CYS A 55 -17.74 -4.83 0.90
C CYS A 55 -18.85 -3.87 0.44
N ALA A 56 -18.57 -2.56 0.54
CA ALA A 56 -19.47 -1.52 0.04
C ALA A 56 -19.51 -1.44 -1.50
N ILE A 57 -18.46 -1.92 -2.19
CA ILE A 57 -18.48 -2.04 -3.65
C ILE A 57 -19.16 -3.36 -4.01
N ARG A 58 -20.30 -3.28 -4.68
CA ARG A 58 -21.09 -4.40 -5.19
C ARG A 58 -20.64 -4.71 -6.60
N ASP A 59 -19.71 -5.64 -6.71
CA ASP A 59 -19.06 -6.06 -7.95
C ASP A 59 -18.70 -7.55 -7.87
N ASP A 60 -18.08 -8.09 -8.92
CA ASP A 60 -17.86 -9.54 -9.04
C ASP A 60 -16.88 -10.09 -7.98
N TYR A 61 -16.19 -9.22 -7.24
CA TYR A 61 -15.28 -9.63 -6.18
C TYR A 61 -16.00 -10.34 -5.02
N GLU A 62 -17.31 -10.12 -4.82
CA GLU A 62 -18.05 -10.85 -3.77
C GLU A 62 -17.98 -12.38 -3.97
N ILE A 63 -17.95 -12.84 -5.22
CA ILE A 63 -17.80 -14.26 -5.57
C ILE A 63 -16.44 -14.77 -5.10
N ILE A 64 -15.36 -14.02 -5.36
CA ILE A 64 -14.00 -14.34 -4.93
C ILE A 64 -13.91 -14.39 -3.41
N LEU A 65 -14.48 -13.40 -2.72
CA LEU A 65 -14.45 -13.33 -1.26
C LEU A 65 -15.10 -14.56 -0.61
N LYS A 66 -16.25 -15.00 -1.11
CA LYS A 66 -16.91 -16.23 -0.61
C LYS A 66 -16.04 -17.48 -0.83
N LYS A 67 -15.31 -17.56 -1.94
CA LYS A 67 -14.35 -18.65 -2.20
C LYS A 67 -13.14 -18.58 -1.25
N LEU A 68 -12.63 -17.39 -0.96
CA LEU A 68 -11.54 -17.20 0.00
C LEU A 68 -11.91 -17.68 1.41
N VAL A 69 -13.19 -17.52 1.82
CA VAL A 69 -13.73 -18.01 3.11
C VAL A 69 -13.79 -19.55 3.19
N ALA A 70 -13.76 -20.24 2.05
CA ALA A 70 -13.71 -21.70 1.98
C ALA A 70 -12.30 -22.23 1.64
N ALA A 71 -11.34 -21.35 1.36
CA ALA A 71 -10.00 -21.71 0.88
C ALA A 71 -9.03 -21.89 2.05
N GLU A 72 -8.01 -22.71 1.85
CA GLU A 72 -6.88 -22.84 2.79
C GLU A 72 -5.62 -22.20 2.19
N ASN A 73 -5.46 -22.36 0.88
CA ASN A 73 -4.36 -21.84 0.09
C ASN A 73 -4.91 -20.85 -0.94
N PHE A 74 -4.28 -19.69 -1.03
CA PHE A 74 -4.63 -18.64 -1.98
C PHE A 74 -3.42 -18.25 -2.82
N TRP A 75 -3.53 -18.45 -4.13
CA TRP A 75 -2.55 -18.01 -5.10
C TRP A 75 -3.10 -16.85 -5.94
N ILE A 76 -2.25 -15.86 -6.21
CA ILE A 76 -2.48 -14.93 -7.32
C ILE A 76 -1.55 -15.27 -8.47
N VAL A 77 -2.08 -15.23 -9.70
CA VAL A 77 -1.29 -15.25 -10.93
C VAL A 77 -1.35 -13.87 -11.54
N THR A 78 -0.21 -13.21 -11.76
CA THR A 78 -0.13 -11.79 -12.13
C THR A 78 0.92 -11.53 -13.19
N ASP A 79 0.66 -10.60 -14.09
CA ASP A 79 1.73 -9.98 -14.87
C ASP A 79 2.60 -9.14 -13.93
N THR A 80 3.83 -8.85 -14.34
CA THR A 80 4.71 -7.94 -13.61
C THR A 80 4.84 -6.58 -14.28
N LYS A 81 4.94 -5.56 -13.44
CA LYS A 81 5.35 -4.21 -13.83
C LYS A 81 6.20 -3.63 -12.71
N PHE A 82 7.26 -2.94 -13.11
CA PHE A 82 8.25 -2.37 -12.22
C PHE A 82 8.95 -3.39 -11.29
N GLY A 83 9.12 -4.62 -11.76
CA GLY A 83 9.65 -5.73 -10.96
C GLY A 83 8.69 -6.25 -9.89
N PHE A 84 7.42 -5.85 -9.89
CA PHE A 84 6.42 -6.25 -8.89
C PHE A 84 5.11 -6.70 -9.56
N ALA A 85 4.14 -7.19 -8.77
CA ALA A 85 2.81 -7.49 -9.27
C ALA A 85 2.17 -6.26 -9.93
N ASP A 86 1.59 -6.44 -11.12
CA ASP A 86 0.91 -5.36 -11.83
C ASP A 86 -0.35 -4.88 -11.08
N TYR A 87 -0.99 -3.86 -11.64
CA TYR A 87 -2.17 -3.28 -11.01
C TYR A 87 -3.37 -4.24 -10.97
N ARG A 88 -3.49 -5.22 -11.87
CA ARG A 88 -4.58 -6.21 -11.88
C ARG A 88 -4.41 -7.20 -10.73
N GLY A 89 -3.20 -7.74 -10.56
CA GLY A 89 -2.84 -8.58 -9.42
C GLY A 89 -3.06 -7.86 -8.08
N LYS A 90 -2.58 -6.62 -7.95
CA LYS A 90 -2.84 -5.83 -6.73
C LYS A 90 -4.29 -5.47 -6.54
N ARG A 91 -5.07 -5.28 -7.60
CA ARG A 91 -6.49 -4.90 -7.50
C ARG A 91 -7.30 -5.97 -6.79
N VAL A 92 -7.08 -7.25 -7.11
CA VAL A 92 -7.75 -8.35 -6.40
C VAL A 92 -7.21 -8.50 -4.98
N LEU A 93 -5.89 -8.40 -4.77
CA LEU A 93 -5.33 -8.57 -3.43
C LEU A 93 -5.74 -7.44 -2.46
N ASP A 94 -5.81 -6.20 -2.94
CA ASP A 94 -6.25 -5.04 -2.16
C ASP A 94 -7.67 -5.18 -1.59
N ARG A 95 -8.45 -6.11 -2.16
CA ARG A 95 -9.83 -6.40 -1.79
C ARG A 95 -9.95 -7.58 -0.82
N VAL A 96 -8.84 -8.22 -0.41
CA VAL A 96 -8.82 -9.31 0.60
C VAL A 96 -9.17 -8.85 2.02
N VAL A 97 -9.15 -7.54 2.25
CA VAL A 97 -9.36 -6.86 3.54
C VAL A 97 -10.57 -7.34 4.36
N PRO A 98 -11.74 -7.73 3.78
CA PRO A 98 -12.84 -8.29 4.54
C PRO A 98 -12.53 -9.62 5.26
N MET A 99 -11.45 -10.33 4.88
CA MET A 99 -10.93 -11.48 5.63
C MET A 99 -10.38 -11.11 7.01
N LEU A 100 -10.17 -9.80 7.24
CA LEU A 100 -9.59 -9.22 8.44
C LEU A 100 -10.60 -8.35 9.18
N ASN A 101 -10.28 -8.03 10.43
CA ASN A 101 -11.01 -7.11 11.30
C ASN A 101 -10.27 -5.78 11.46
N MET A 102 -11.00 -4.71 11.79
CA MET A 102 -10.40 -3.42 12.15
C MET A 102 -9.49 -3.50 13.38
N TYR A 103 -9.78 -4.44 14.28
CA TYR A 103 -9.00 -4.63 15.49
C TYR A 103 -7.58 -5.06 15.16
N ILE A 104 -6.65 -4.50 15.93
CA ILE A 104 -5.24 -4.83 15.85
C ILE A 104 -4.82 -5.72 17.02
N GLU A 105 -3.86 -6.58 16.78
CA GLU A 105 -3.19 -7.42 17.76
C GLU A 105 -1.70 -7.49 17.46
N PHE A 106 -0.93 -7.96 18.42
CA PHE A 106 0.46 -8.34 18.19
C PHE A 106 0.53 -9.83 17.92
N ARG A 107 1.00 -10.20 16.73
CA ARG A 107 1.24 -11.59 16.32
C ARG A 107 2.65 -11.70 15.77
N ASP A 108 3.41 -12.67 16.27
CA ASP A 108 4.83 -12.87 15.93
C ASP A 108 5.71 -11.62 16.15
N GLY A 109 5.33 -10.79 17.13
CA GLY A 109 6.02 -9.54 17.49
C GLY A 109 5.78 -8.38 16.53
N TRP A 110 4.75 -8.43 15.68
CA TRP A 110 4.38 -7.39 14.72
C TRP A 110 2.93 -6.97 14.96
N GLU A 111 2.60 -5.70 14.72
CA GLU A 111 1.21 -5.25 14.61
C GLU A 111 0.53 -5.93 13.43
N ARG A 112 -0.65 -6.52 13.68
CA ARG A 112 -1.46 -7.22 12.70
C ARG A 112 -2.93 -6.94 12.90
N HIS A 113 -3.70 -7.05 11.83
CA HIS A 113 -5.14 -7.12 11.98
C HIS A 113 -5.55 -8.49 12.52
N GLN A 114 -6.54 -8.49 13.41
CA GLN A 114 -7.20 -9.72 13.83
C GLN A 114 -7.90 -10.36 12.63
N LEU A 115 -7.92 -11.68 12.57
CA LEU A 115 -8.65 -12.40 11.52
C LEU A 115 -10.16 -12.28 11.74
N ARG A 116 -10.92 -12.17 10.65
CA ARG A 116 -12.38 -12.36 10.66
C ARG A 116 -12.73 -13.83 10.47
N TYR A 117 -12.10 -14.49 9.49
CA TYR A 117 -12.35 -15.90 9.18
C TYR A 117 -11.26 -16.80 9.78
N HIS A 118 -10.54 -17.54 8.94
CA HIS A 118 -9.47 -18.46 9.31
C HIS A 118 -8.13 -17.99 8.72
N PRO A 119 -7.00 -18.54 9.18
CA PRO A 119 -5.71 -18.35 8.52
C PRO A 119 -5.77 -18.72 7.04
N LEU A 120 -5.06 -17.97 6.20
CA LEU A 120 -5.00 -18.23 4.76
C LEU A 120 -3.55 -18.20 4.29
N ASN A 121 -3.06 -19.32 3.74
CA ASN A 121 -1.73 -19.37 3.14
C ASN A 121 -1.73 -18.61 1.82
N PHE A 122 -0.61 -17.97 1.48
CA PHE A 122 -0.55 -17.09 0.31
C PHE A 122 0.69 -17.36 -0.54
N GLY A 123 0.51 -17.38 -1.86
CA GLY A 123 1.60 -17.50 -2.81
C GLY A 123 1.37 -16.66 -4.07
N VAL A 124 2.44 -16.45 -4.83
CA VAL A 124 2.43 -15.67 -6.07
C VAL A 124 2.98 -16.49 -7.21
N ILE A 125 2.26 -16.51 -8.33
CA ILE A 125 2.81 -16.94 -9.61
C ILE A 125 2.88 -15.69 -10.48
N TYR A 126 4.02 -15.39 -11.08
CA TYR A 126 4.18 -14.16 -11.86
C TYR A 126 4.63 -14.43 -13.28
N LYS A 127 4.22 -13.56 -14.21
CA LYS A 127 4.60 -13.59 -15.62
C LYS A 127 5.35 -12.30 -15.97
N GLY A 128 6.45 -12.44 -16.71
CA GLY A 128 7.30 -11.31 -17.12
C GLY A 128 8.49 -11.08 -16.19
N ASP A 129 9.04 -9.86 -16.24
CA ASP A 129 10.23 -9.46 -15.49
C ASP A 129 9.85 -9.05 -14.05
N GLY A 130 10.01 -9.99 -13.12
CA GLY A 130 9.68 -9.83 -11.71
C GLY A 130 10.93 -9.88 -10.83
N ASN A 131 11.01 -8.99 -9.84
CA ASN A 131 12.01 -9.07 -8.80
C ASN A 131 11.60 -10.16 -7.79
N GLN A 132 12.18 -11.34 -7.95
CA GLN A 132 11.89 -12.53 -7.13
C GLN A 132 12.00 -12.25 -5.62
N GLU A 133 13.08 -11.60 -5.18
CA GLU A 133 13.32 -11.32 -3.75
C GLU A 133 12.23 -10.40 -3.18
N LEU A 134 11.85 -9.35 -3.92
CA LEU A 134 10.79 -8.44 -3.51
C LEU A 134 9.43 -9.15 -3.44
N LEU A 135 9.12 -9.99 -4.42
CA LEU A 135 7.88 -10.75 -4.46
C LEU A 135 7.82 -11.81 -3.34
N GLU A 136 8.94 -12.46 -3.02
CA GLU A 136 9.03 -13.43 -1.91
C GLU A 136 8.80 -12.77 -0.56
N GLU A 137 9.45 -11.62 -0.31
CA GLU A 137 9.24 -10.87 0.92
C GLU A 137 7.79 -10.35 1.01
N TRP A 138 7.23 -9.88 -0.10
CA TRP A 138 5.83 -9.47 -0.15
C TRP A 138 4.87 -10.62 0.16
N SER A 139 5.05 -11.78 -0.49
CA SER A 139 4.24 -12.97 -0.26
C SER A 139 4.27 -13.41 1.20
N MET A 140 5.47 -13.43 1.80
CA MET A 140 5.64 -13.75 3.22
C MET A 140 4.92 -12.75 4.13
N ARG A 141 5.02 -11.45 3.86
CA ARG A 141 4.35 -10.42 4.65
C ARG A 141 2.83 -10.51 4.55
N VAL A 142 2.29 -10.74 3.35
CA VAL A 142 0.85 -10.92 3.10
C VAL A 142 0.34 -12.17 3.83
N ALA A 143 1.02 -13.31 3.68
CA ALA A 143 0.69 -14.54 4.37
C ALA A 143 0.66 -14.34 5.89
N ARG A 144 1.68 -13.68 6.46
CA ARG A 144 1.73 -13.34 7.88
C ARG A 144 0.58 -12.43 8.30
N ASN A 145 0.15 -11.49 7.46
CA ASN A 145 -1.00 -10.64 7.77
C ASN A 145 -2.32 -11.43 7.82
N LEU A 146 -2.42 -12.46 6.98
CA LEU A 146 -3.51 -13.45 6.97
C LEU A 146 -3.30 -14.62 7.95
N ALA A 147 -2.29 -14.54 8.83
CA ALA A 147 -1.88 -15.57 9.79
C ALA A 147 -1.55 -16.95 9.18
N GLY A 148 -1.33 -17.02 7.87
CA GLY A 148 -0.89 -18.23 7.18
C GLY A 148 0.61 -18.21 6.90
N HIS A 149 1.04 -19.11 6.03
CA HIS A 149 2.42 -19.26 5.58
C HIS A 149 2.56 -18.89 4.10
N SER A 150 3.76 -18.45 3.72
CA SER A 150 4.08 -18.24 2.30
C SER A 150 4.15 -19.60 1.61
N LEU A 151 3.41 -19.75 0.53
CA LEU A 151 3.45 -20.93 -0.33
C LEU A 151 4.59 -20.88 -1.36
N GLY A 152 5.24 -19.72 -1.48
CA GLY A 152 6.34 -19.47 -2.40
C GLY A 152 5.98 -18.49 -3.52
N VAL A 153 6.99 -18.18 -4.33
CA VAL A 153 6.86 -17.32 -5.51
C VAL A 153 7.45 -18.04 -6.71
N PHE A 154 6.67 -18.17 -7.78
CA PHE A 154 7.07 -18.93 -8.97
C PHE A 154 6.89 -18.11 -10.24
N ALA A 155 7.89 -18.14 -11.11
CA ALA A 155 7.73 -17.63 -12.48
C ALA A 155 6.85 -18.61 -13.28
N LEU A 156 5.84 -18.09 -13.98
CA LEU A 156 4.97 -18.84 -14.87
C LEU A 156 5.73 -19.27 -16.12
N ASP A 157 6.46 -18.32 -16.71
CA ASP A 157 7.35 -18.56 -17.83
C ASP A 157 8.70 -19.00 -17.24
N LYS A 158 9.09 -20.26 -17.42
CA LYS A 158 10.45 -20.74 -17.07
C LYS A 158 11.47 -20.12 -18.03
N ASN A 159 11.73 -18.83 -17.90
CA ASN A 159 12.92 -18.24 -18.50
C ASN A 159 14.08 -18.48 -17.55
N GLU A 160 15.20 -18.91 -18.12
CA GLU A 160 16.51 -18.97 -17.46
C GLU A 160 16.64 -17.76 -16.54
N VAL A 161 16.99 -18.02 -15.29
CA VAL A 161 17.37 -17.00 -14.32
C VAL A 161 18.40 -16.12 -15.00
N ARG A 162 17.96 -15.01 -15.60
CA ARG A 162 18.87 -13.91 -15.87
C ARG A 162 19.16 -13.37 -14.49
N GLU A 163 20.43 -13.47 -14.10
CA GLU A 163 20.94 -12.74 -12.94
C GLU A 163 20.26 -11.38 -12.96
N SER A 164 19.52 -11.09 -11.89
CA SER A 164 19.03 -9.74 -11.70
C SER A 164 20.26 -8.87 -11.89
N ALA A 165 20.18 -7.94 -12.84
CA ALA A 165 21.11 -6.84 -12.81
C ALA A 165 20.94 -6.30 -11.39
N THR A 166 21.93 -6.56 -10.54
CA THR A 166 22.07 -5.84 -9.30
C THR A 166 22.04 -4.40 -9.78
N SER A 167 20.91 -3.75 -9.57
CA SER A 167 20.89 -2.31 -9.45
C SER A 167 21.83 -2.10 -8.29
N GLU A 168 23.13 -1.96 -8.59
CA GLU A 168 24.03 -1.22 -7.74
C GLU A 168 23.20 -0.03 -7.33
N THR A 169 22.94 0.08 -6.03
CA THR A 169 22.53 1.35 -5.45
C THR A 169 23.64 2.27 -5.85
N ALA A 170 23.51 2.91 -7.02
CA ALA A 170 24.37 3.98 -7.43
C ALA A 170 24.25 4.94 -6.27
N THR A 171 25.33 5.06 -5.50
CA THR A 171 25.51 6.16 -4.57
C THR A 171 25.51 7.38 -5.46
N VAL A 172 24.31 7.92 -5.71
CA VAL A 172 24.13 9.19 -6.37
C VAL A 172 24.93 10.15 -5.50
N PRO A 173 25.89 10.90 -6.07
CA PRO A 173 26.56 11.95 -5.33
C PRO A 173 25.49 12.76 -4.62
N ILE A 174 25.69 13.03 -3.33
CA ILE A 174 24.86 14.01 -2.63
C ILE A 174 25.16 15.33 -3.35
N GLU A 175 24.36 15.65 -4.36
CA GLU A 175 24.39 16.97 -4.99
C GLU A 175 24.01 17.99 -3.91
N ASP A 176 24.67 19.14 -3.96
CA ASP A 176 24.47 20.22 -3.00
C ASP A 176 22.98 20.55 -2.86
N ALA A 177 22.55 20.92 -1.65
CA ALA A 177 21.18 21.31 -1.37
C ALA A 177 20.75 22.45 -2.33
N VAL A 178 19.83 22.15 -3.26
CA VAL A 178 19.27 23.16 -4.17
C VAL A 178 17.87 23.54 -3.70
N PRO A 179 17.62 24.80 -3.36
CA PRO A 179 16.28 25.27 -3.01
C PRO A 179 15.29 25.05 -4.17
N VAL A 180 14.14 24.45 -3.85
CA VAL A 180 13.13 24.11 -4.87
C VAL A 180 12.11 25.23 -4.98
N LYS A 181 11.84 25.69 -6.21
CA LYS A 181 10.83 26.74 -6.47
C LYS A 181 9.42 26.20 -6.64
N ARG A 182 9.26 25.00 -7.21
CA ARG A 182 7.97 24.38 -7.48
C ARG A 182 8.02 22.87 -7.28
N VAL A 183 6.99 22.30 -6.67
CA VAL A 183 6.85 20.84 -6.46
C VAL A 183 5.51 20.35 -7.00
N LEU A 184 5.53 19.31 -7.83
CA LEU A 184 4.32 18.54 -8.15
C LEU A 184 4.08 17.50 -7.07
N ILE A 185 2.87 17.42 -6.53
CA ILE A 185 2.47 16.37 -5.58
C ILE A 185 1.32 15.54 -6.17
N LEU A 186 1.55 14.25 -6.35
CA LEU A 186 0.51 13.29 -6.71
C LEU A 186 0.01 12.58 -5.45
N ASN A 187 -1.29 12.70 -5.16
CA ASN A 187 -1.93 11.95 -4.09
C ASN A 187 -2.36 10.57 -4.61
N GLY A 188 -1.56 9.55 -4.30
CA GLY A 188 -1.77 8.15 -4.67
C GLY A 188 -2.78 7.39 -3.79
N SER A 189 -3.49 8.09 -2.90
CA SER A 189 -4.51 7.47 -2.07
C SER A 189 -5.75 7.09 -2.90
N PRO A 190 -6.29 5.86 -2.76
CA PRO A 190 -7.55 5.49 -3.41
C PRO A 190 -8.78 6.12 -2.72
N ARG A 191 -8.58 6.81 -1.60
CA ARG A 191 -9.64 7.55 -0.91
C ARG A 191 -9.88 8.89 -1.58
N VAL A 192 -11.15 9.26 -1.74
CA VAL A 192 -11.54 10.64 -2.12
C VAL A 192 -10.97 11.66 -1.14
N LYS A 193 -10.61 12.84 -1.66
CA LYS A 193 -9.89 13.91 -0.95
C LYS A 193 -10.41 14.17 0.47
N LYS A 194 -11.72 14.35 0.62
CA LYS A 194 -12.40 14.62 1.90
C LYS A 194 -12.08 13.61 3.02
N ASN A 195 -11.86 12.35 2.65
CA ASN A 195 -11.67 11.23 3.59
C ASN A 195 -10.24 10.69 3.61
N SER A 196 -9.30 11.35 2.93
CA SER A 196 -7.93 10.87 2.74
C SER A 196 -6.98 11.39 3.83
N ASN A 197 -6.36 10.47 4.57
CA ASN A 197 -5.26 10.79 5.49
C ASN A 197 -4.06 11.36 4.71
N THR A 198 -3.79 10.80 3.54
CA THR A 198 -2.74 11.26 2.62
C THR A 198 -2.97 12.72 2.22
N ASN A 199 -4.21 13.13 1.93
CA ASN A 199 -4.51 14.52 1.64
C ASN A 199 -4.18 15.46 2.80
N LYS A 200 -4.52 15.08 4.05
CA LYS A 200 -4.18 15.89 5.23
C LYS A 200 -2.66 16.00 5.44
N ILE A 201 -1.93 14.93 5.14
CA ILE A 201 -0.47 14.91 5.17
C ILE A 201 0.10 15.86 4.11
N ILE A 202 -0.41 15.80 2.88
CA ILE A 202 -0.02 16.70 1.78
C ILE A 202 -0.30 18.15 2.14
N GLU A 203 -1.46 18.47 2.71
CA GLU A 203 -1.79 19.84 3.15
C GLU A 203 -0.82 20.36 4.20
N ALA A 204 -0.49 19.54 5.21
CA ALA A 204 0.46 19.92 6.24
C ALA A 204 1.89 20.07 5.72
N PHE A 205 2.32 19.16 4.82
CA PHE A 205 3.61 19.24 4.16
C PHE A 205 3.71 20.45 3.23
N GLY A 206 2.68 20.69 2.41
CA GLY A 206 2.58 21.82 1.50
C GLY A 206 2.55 23.16 2.21
N GLU A 207 2.00 23.24 3.42
CA GLU A 207 2.14 24.44 4.27
C GLU A 207 3.61 24.71 4.61
N GLY A 208 4.42 23.68 4.83
CA GLY A 208 5.87 23.82 5.03
C GLY A 208 6.57 24.34 3.76
N LEU A 209 6.23 23.80 2.58
CA LEU A 209 6.74 24.32 1.30
C LEU A 209 6.39 25.81 1.13
N ARG A 210 5.14 26.19 1.39
CA ARG A 210 4.64 27.56 1.26
C ARG A 210 5.37 28.53 2.19
N GLN A 211 5.64 28.12 3.43
CA GLN A 211 6.41 28.92 4.39
C GLN A 211 7.84 29.20 3.92
N ALA A 212 8.43 28.29 3.14
CA ALA A 212 9.73 28.47 2.51
C ALA A 212 9.68 29.22 1.15
N GLY A 213 8.50 29.65 0.71
CA GLY A 213 8.32 30.33 -0.58
C GLY A 213 8.26 29.39 -1.80
N THR A 214 8.16 28.08 -1.59
CA THR A 214 8.03 27.08 -2.66
C THR A 214 6.55 26.89 -3.04
N CYS A 215 6.24 27.02 -4.32
CA CYS A 215 4.91 26.70 -4.84
C CYS A 215 4.72 25.20 -4.97
N TYR A 216 3.49 24.71 -4.89
CA TYR A 216 3.19 23.32 -5.20
C TYR A 216 1.82 23.14 -5.84
N ASP A 217 1.72 22.16 -6.71
CA ASP A 217 0.49 21.76 -7.40
C ASP A 217 0.12 20.34 -6.95
N VAL A 218 -1.18 20.04 -6.83
CA VAL A 218 -1.65 18.73 -6.33
C VAL A 218 -2.70 18.13 -7.25
N TYR A 219 -2.49 16.89 -7.65
CA TYR A 219 -3.51 16.05 -8.32
C TYR A 219 -3.87 14.85 -7.45
N SER A 220 -5.16 14.49 -7.43
CA SER A 220 -5.65 13.34 -6.66
C SER A 220 -6.04 12.19 -7.57
N LEU A 221 -5.31 11.07 -7.49
CA LEU A 221 -5.54 9.92 -8.39
C LEU A 221 -6.89 9.24 -8.14
N SER A 222 -7.52 9.45 -6.98
CA SER A 222 -8.90 9.05 -6.74
C SER A 222 -9.93 9.78 -7.61
N ASN A 223 -9.55 10.89 -8.26
CA ASN A 223 -10.33 11.57 -9.27
C ASN A 223 -9.81 11.22 -10.68
N ARG A 224 -10.49 10.29 -11.38
CA ARG A 224 -10.07 9.84 -12.71
C ARG A 224 -10.11 10.92 -13.79
N SER A 225 -10.92 11.97 -13.62
CA SER A 225 -10.95 13.07 -14.60
C SER A 225 -9.67 13.91 -14.59
N GLU A 226 -8.86 13.82 -13.54
CA GLU A 226 -7.57 14.53 -13.43
C GLU A 226 -6.41 13.75 -14.05
N TRP A 227 -6.59 12.50 -14.48
CA TRP A 227 -5.46 11.62 -14.83
C TRP A 227 -4.63 12.13 -16.00
N ASP A 228 -5.26 12.65 -17.05
CA ASP A 228 -4.55 13.18 -18.21
C ASP A 228 -3.69 14.39 -17.83
N ALA A 229 -4.25 15.30 -17.03
CA ALA A 229 -3.56 16.47 -16.51
C ALA A 229 -2.44 16.10 -15.53
N ALA A 230 -2.69 15.13 -14.65
CA ALA A 230 -1.71 14.62 -13.69
C ALA A 230 -0.52 13.94 -14.40
N ARG A 231 -0.79 13.18 -15.46
CA ARG A 231 0.26 12.60 -16.32
C ARG A 231 1.07 13.69 -16.98
N GLU A 232 0.42 14.66 -17.63
CA GLU A 232 1.14 15.73 -18.31
C GLU A 232 2.01 16.51 -17.33
N ALA A 233 1.46 16.88 -16.16
CA ALA A 233 2.22 17.55 -15.11
C ALA A 233 3.41 16.71 -14.64
N PHE A 234 3.24 15.39 -14.47
CA PHE A 234 4.35 14.49 -14.13
C PHE A 234 5.45 14.49 -15.18
N MET A 235 5.09 14.53 -16.46
CA MET A 235 6.07 14.53 -17.57
C MET A 235 6.83 15.87 -17.71
N THR A 236 6.23 16.99 -17.29
CA THR A 236 6.78 18.34 -17.45
C THR A 236 7.27 18.98 -16.15
N SER A 237 7.26 18.25 -15.03
CA SER A 237 7.82 18.72 -13.75
C SER A 237 9.22 18.16 -13.53
N ASP A 238 10.04 18.89 -12.77
CA ASP A 238 11.41 18.54 -12.41
C ASP A 238 11.51 18.03 -10.95
N ASN A 239 10.63 18.49 -10.05
CA ASN A 239 10.55 18.07 -8.66
C ASN A 239 9.18 17.45 -8.36
N ILE A 240 9.15 16.14 -8.12
CA ILE A 240 7.91 15.38 -8.02
C ILE A 240 7.88 14.61 -6.69
N ILE A 241 6.75 14.70 -6.00
CA ILE A 241 6.43 13.86 -4.84
C ILE A 241 5.21 13.01 -5.18
N ILE A 242 5.28 11.70 -4.94
CA ILE A 242 4.07 10.86 -4.85
C ILE A 242 3.85 10.53 -3.38
N ALA A 243 2.68 10.87 -2.85
CA ALA A 243 2.29 10.58 -1.47
C ALA A 243 1.21 9.49 -1.45
N MET A 244 1.39 8.44 -0.63
CA MET A 244 0.49 7.29 -0.62
C MET A 244 0.42 6.57 0.73
N PRO A 245 -0.71 5.92 1.04
CA PRO A 245 -0.77 4.97 2.14
C PRO A 245 -0.15 3.62 1.73
N LEU A 246 0.37 2.88 2.70
CA LEU A 246 0.60 1.45 2.56
C LEU A 246 -0.73 0.72 2.40
N PHE A 247 -0.80 -0.22 1.47
CA PHE A 247 -2.00 -0.94 1.09
C PHE A 247 -1.68 -2.40 0.78
N VAL A 248 -2.08 -3.28 1.70
CA VAL A 248 -1.79 -4.73 1.69
C VAL A 248 -0.29 -4.99 1.42
N GLU A 249 0.52 -4.61 2.42
CA GLU A 249 1.98 -4.74 2.47
C GLU A 249 2.78 -3.97 1.40
N CYS A 250 2.14 -3.32 0.42
CA CYS A 250 2.84 -2.52 -0.61
C CYS A 250 1.97 -1.34 -1.10
N LEU A 251 2.07 -0.93 -2.37
CA LEU A 251 1.38 0.25 -2.93
C LEU A 251 -0.08 -0.05 -3.32
N PRO A 252 -0.98 0.96 -3.29
CA PRO A 252 -2.35 0.80 -3.81
C PRO A 252 -2.38 0.45 -5.30
N SER A 253 -3.24 -0.49 -5.68
CA SER A 253 -3.50 -0.85 -7.09
C SER A 253 -3.86 0.35 -7.98
N LEU A 254 -4.58 1.35 -7.43
CA LEU A 254 -4.92 2.57 -8.16
C LEU A 254 -3.68 3.36 -8.60
N LEU A 255 -2.65 3.44 -7.75
CA LEU A 255 -1.41 4.12 -8.09
C LEU A 255 -0.65 3.33 -9.16
N LEU A 256 -0.55 2.02 -9.01
CA LEU A 256 0.10 1.16 -10.01
C LEU A 256 -0.61 1.24 -11.37
N GLU A 257 -1.95 1.32 -11.38
CA GLU A 257 -2.74 1.49 -12.60
C GLU A 257 -2.40 2.82 -13.28
N PHE A 258 -2.32 3.92 -12.52
CA PHE A 258 -1.93 5.22 -13.06
C PHE A 258 -0.51 5.20 -13.63
N LEU A 259 0.47 4.66 -12.89
CA LEU A 259 1.86 4.55 -13.35
C LEU A 259 1.99 3.69 -14.61
N ASN A 260 1.13 2.67 -14.77
CA ASN A 260 1.11 1.83 -15.98
C ASN A 260 0.66 2.59 -17.24
N THR A 261 0.07 3.78 -17.09
CA THR A 261 -0.32 4.64 -18.22
C THR A 261 0.78 5.60 -18.68
N PHE A 262 1.96 5.58 -18.06
CA PHE A 262 3.06 6.46 -18.45
C PHE A 262 3.72 6.00 -19.75
N PRO A 263 4.18 6.93 -20.60
CA PRO A 263 5.03 6.60 -21.74
C PRO A 263 6.40 6.09 -21.26
N THR A 264 7.14 5.44 -22.16
CA THR A 264 8.47 4.90 -21.88
C THR A 264 9.56 5.95 -21.74
N GLU A 265 9.39 7.13 -22.36
CA GLU A 265 10.38 8.20 -22.37
C GLU A 265 9.88 9.46 -21.68
N ARG A 266 10.74 10.10 -20.89
CA ARG A 266 10.47 11.39 -20.24
C ARG A 266 10.70 12.56 -21.20
N LYS A 267 9.95 13.66 -20.99
CA LYS A 267 10.15 14.93 -21.71
C LYS A 267 11.34 15.75 -21.17
N GLN A 268 11.71 15.53 -19.91
CA GLN A 268 12.83 16.21 -19.25
C GLN A 268 13.32 15.42 -18.01
N PRO A 269 14.56 15.68 -17.53
CA PRO A 269 15.04 15.17 -16.26
C PRO A 269 14.14 15.59 -15.09
N ALA A 270 13.96 14.70 -14.12
CA ALA A 270 13.22 15.00 -12.91
C ALA A 270 13.75 14.18 -11.74
N GLN A 271 13.59 14.71 -10.54
CA GLN A 271 13.77 14.00 -9.29
C GLN A 271 12.42 13.54 -8.75
N LEU A 272 12.34 12.27 -8.37
CA LEU A 272 11.15 11.64 -7.83
C LEU A 272 11.37 11.24 -6.36
N SER A 273 10.57 11.84 -5.49
CA SER A 273 10.54 11.64 -4.05
C SER A 273 9.19 11.05 -3.62
N PHE A 274 9.14 10.47 -2.42
CA PHE A 274 7.93 9.80 -1.94
C PHE A 274 7.58 10.14 -0.50
N ILE A 275 6.29 10.17 -0.20
CA ILE A 275 5.78 10.14 1.18
C ILE A 275 4.98 8.84 1.34
N LEU A 276 5.52 7.90 2.11
CA LEU A 276 4.90 6.60 2.38
C LEU A 276 4.41 6.56 3.83
N HIS A 277 3.10 6.39 4.04
CA HIS A 277 2.54 6.35 5.39
C HIS A 277 1.69 5.11 5.68
N GLY A 278 1.71 4.65 6.93
CA GLY A 278 1.04 3.41 7.37
C GLY A 278 -0.08 3.63 8.37
N GLY A 279 -1.01 2.68 8.45
CA GLY A 279 -2.01 2.62 9.52
C GLY A 279 -1.40 2.17 10.85
N PHE A 280 -0.59 1.11 10.79
CA PHE A 280 0.24 0.61 11.90
C PHE A 280 1.31 1.61 12.29
N ASP A 281 1.71 1.59 13.57
CA ASP A 281 2.67 2.54 14.15
C ASP A 281 4.11 2.23 13.76
N GLU A 282 4.41 0.95 13.48
CA GLU A 282 5.75 0.42 13.34
C GLU A 282 6.38 0.69 11.96
N GLY A 283 7.61 1.24 11.96
CA GLY A 283 8.36 1.54 10.74
C GLY A 283 8.60 0.32 9.84
N HIS A 284 8.87 -0.85 10.43
CA HIS A 284 9.22 -2.06 9.67
C HIS A 284 8.09 -2.56 8.75
N GLN A 285 6.85 -2.14 9.01
CA GLN A 285 5.68 -2.46 8.19
C GLN A 285 5.78 -1.80 6.81
N LEU A 286 6.52 -0.68 6.71
CA LEU A 286 6.60 0.16 5.51
C LEU A 286 7.82 -0.15 4.64
N ARG A 287 8.80 -0.91 5.17
CA ARG A 287 10.12 -1.10 4.55
C ARG A 287 10.09 -1.84 3.22
N LEU A 288 9.17 -2.80 3.03
CA LEU A 288 8.98 -3.43 1.72
C LEU A 288 8.51 -2.40 0.68
N GLY A 289 7.49 -1.60 1.03
CA GLY A 289 7.00 -0.53 0.18
C GLY A 289 8.08 0.51 -0.13
N GLU A 290 8.89 0.87 0.86
CA GLU A 290 10.05 1.75 0.68
C GLU A 290 11.10 1.15 -0.27
N LYS A 291 11.46 -0.13 -0.12
CA LYS A 291 12.40 -0.83 -1.03
C LYS A 291 11.89 -0.80 -2.47
N PHE A 292 10.60 -1.06 -2.70
CA PHE A 292 9.98 -0.91 -4.02
C PHE A 292 10.11 0.53 -4.54
N LEU A 293 9.76 1.52 -3.72
CA LEU A 293 9.79 2.93 -4.10
C LEU A 293 11.21 3.44 -4.39
N GLN A 294 12.25 2.91 -3.75
CA GLN A 294 13.64 3.29 -4.05
C GLN A 294 14.08 2.87 -5.46
N SER A 295 13.53 1.77 -5.99
CA SER A 295 13.83 1.29 -7.34
C SER A 295 12.99 1.96 -8.44
N LEU A 296 11.86 2.56 -8.09
CA LEU A 296 10.87 3.07 -9.04
C LEU A 296 11.36 4.30 -9.84
N PRO A 297 12.08 5.30 -9.27
CA PRO A 297 12.55 6.47 -10.01
C PRO A 297 13.30 6.14 -11.30
N ALA A 298 14.30 5.25 -11.22
CA ALA A 298 15.11 4.88 -12.39
C ALA A 298 14.25 4.28 -13.52
N GLN A 299 13.28 3.45 -13.15
CA GLN A 299 12.34 2.82 -14.08
C GLN A 299 11.36 3.81 -14.73
N LEU A 300 11.19 4.99 -14.13
CA LEU A 300 10.38 6.09 -14.65
C LEU A 300 11.24 7.22 -15.26
N GLY A 301 12.54 7.00 -15.43
CA GLY A 301 13.50 7.97 -15.98
C GLY A 301 13.84 9.13 -15.04
N CYS A 302 13.65 8.97 -13.73
CA CYS A 302 13.91 9.99 -12.72
C CYS A 302 15.13 9.66 -11.85
N SER A 303 15.77 10.69 -11.28
CA SER A 303 16.68 10.52 -10.15
C SER A 303 15.89 10.27 -8.86
N CYS A 304 16.48 9.54 -7.91
CA CYS A 304 15.84 9.22 -6.64
C CYS A 304 16.03 10.37 -5.64
N GLY A 305 14.92 10.96 -5.16
CA GLY A 305 14.93 11.97 -4.10
C GLY A 305 14.59 11.42 -2.72
N GLY A 306 14.51 10.10 -2.55
CA GLY A 306 14.29 9.43 -1.27
C GLY A 306 12.81 9.28 -0.86
N VAL A 307 12.60 8.62 0.27
CA VAL A 307 11.27 8.24 0.79
C VAL A 307 11.13 8.75 2.22
N LEU A 308 10.12 9.58 2.46
CA LEU A 308 9.71 9.98 3.81
C LEU A 308 8.69 8.95 4.34
N VAL A 309 9.11 8.16 5.32
CA VAL A 309 8.32 7.03 5.85
C VAL A 309 7.69 7.38 7.20
N LYS A 310 6.40 7.04 7.42
CA LYS A 310 5.76 7.24 8.73
C LYS A 310 4.56 6.34 9.04
N GLY A 311 4.61 5.63 10.18
CA GLY A 311 3.47 4.88 10.73
C GLY A 311 2.43 5.74 11.47
N GLY A 312 1.34 5.12 11.91
CA GLY A 312 0.38 5.67 12.87
C GLY A 312 -0.60 6.70 12.30
N SER A 313 -0.74 6.75 10.97
CA SER A 313 -1.54 7.76 10.29
C SER A 313 -3.06 7.50 10.33
N PHE A 314 -3.51 6.33 10.83
CA PHE A 314 -4.90 5.88 10.73
C PHE A 314 -5.92 6.90 11.27
N LEU A 315 -5.64 7.50 12.44
CA LEU A 315 -6.56 8.39 13.15
C LEU A 315 -6.62 9.82 12.59
N LEU A 316 -5.82 10.18 11.58
CA LEU A 316 -5.80 11.54 11.00
C LEU A 316 -7.16 12.01 10.48
N ARG A 317 -8.04 11.11 10.03
CA ARG A 317 -9.39 11.46 9.58
C ARG A 317 -10.41 11.61 10.73
N ASN A 318 -10.24 10.89 11.84
CA ASN A 318 -11.18 10.84 12.97
C ASN A 318 -10.71 11.76 14.12
N ARG A 319 -10.93 13.08 13.99
CA ARG A 319 -10.33 14.11 14.88
C ARG A 319 -11.30 14.77 15.88
N GLU A 320 -12.46 14.18 16.10
CA GLU A 320 -13.51 14.77 16.96
C GLU A 320 -13.13 14.74 18.44
N ASN A 321 -12.42 13.70 18.88
CA ASN A 321 -11.91 13.61 20.24
C ASN A 321 -10.71 14.55 20.44
N SER A 322 -10.72 15.35 21.51
CA SER A 322 -9.69 16.37 21.78
C SER A 322 -8.27 15.79 21.98
N TYR A 323 -8.15 14.61 22.59
CA TYR A 323 -6.87 13.91 22.74
C TYR A 323 -6.33 13.44 21.39
N ILE A 324 -7.17 12.79 20.58
CA ILE A 324 -6.80 12.38 19.22
C ILE A 324 -6.43 13.61 18.37
N LYS A 325 -7.16 14.72 18.52
CA LYS A 325 -6.89 15.98 17.83
C LYS A 325 -5.50 16.53 18.19
N LYS A 326 -5.10 16.49 19.47
CA LYS A 326 -3.77 16.93 19.94
C LYS A 326 -2.65 16.06 19.36
N MET A 327 -2.81 14.75 19.41
CA MET A 327 -1.84 13.80 18.86
C MET A 327 -1.67 13.96 17.34
N THR A 328 -2.78 14.04 16.61
CA THR A 328 -2.78 14.23 15.16
C THR A 328 -2.23 15.60 14.75
N ASN A 329 -2.46 16.65 15.54
CA ASN A 329 -1.82 17.96 15.32
C ASN A 329 -0.29 17.88 15.39
N LYS A 330 0.25 17.17 16.38
CA LYS A 330 1.71 16.98 16.51
C LYS A 330 2.29 16.25 15.30
N MET A 331 1.60 15.21 14.83
CA MET A 331 2.00 14.48 13.62
C MET A 331 1.96 15.36 12.37
N LEU A 332 0.90 16.14 12.16
CA LEU A 332 0.80 17.05 11.02
C LEU A 332 1.87 18.15 11.09
N ALA A 333 2.14 18.72 12.27
CA ALA A 333 3.21 19.69 12.45
C ALA A 333 4.59 19.14 12.05
N SER A 334 4.86 17.86 12.34
CA SER A 334 6.12 17.24 11.88
C SER A 334 6.20 17.12 10.35
N TYR A 335 5.07 16.92 9.65
CA TYR A 335 5.06 16.98 8.18
C TYR A 335 5.29 18.39 7.66
N THR A 336 4.78 19.42 8.34
CA THR A 336 5.11 20.82 8.01
C THR A 336 6.62 21.09 8.14
N THR A 337 7.26 20.58 9.20
CA THR A 337 8.73 20.66 9.33
C THR A 337 9.45 19.95 8.19
N MET A 338 8.96 18.78 7.74
CA MET A 338 9.53 18.09 6.58
C MET A 338 9.30 18.83 5.26
N GLY A 339 8.18 19.55 5.11
CA GLY A 339 7.95 20.44 3.98
C GLY A 339 8.98 21.57 3.90
N LEU A 340 9.26 22.22 5.04
CA LEU A 340 10.33 23.23 5.14
C LEU A 340 11.70 22.65 4.78
N SER A 341 12.04 21.48 5.32
CA SER A 341 13.30 20.79 5.02
C SER A 341 13.40 20.43 3.54
N PHE A 342 12.35 19.89 2.94
CA PHE A 342 12.34 19.55 1.52
C PHE A 342 12.51 20.77 0.62
N ALA A 343 11.86 21.89 0.94
CA ALA A 343 12.02 23.14 0.18
C ALA A 343 13.49 23.63 0.12
N GLN A 344 14.26 23.38 1.19
CA GLN A 344 15.66 23.78 1.30
C GLN A 344 16.62 22.78 0.63
N ASN A 345 16.33 21.48 0.74
CA ASN A 345 17.25 20.41 0.35
C ASN A 345 16.91 19.75 -0.99
N GLY A 346 15.67 19.86 -1.44
CA GLY A 346 15.14 19.24 -2.65
C GLY A 346 14.81 17.75 -2.55
N ASN A 347 15.23 17.07 -1.47
CA ASN A 347 15.07 15.63 -1.31
C ASN A 347 14.81 15.22 0.16
N PHE A 348 14.56 13.93 0.38
CA PHE A 348 14.41 13.29 1.69
C PHE A 348 15.66 12.50 2.13
N MET A 349 16.82 12.76 1.53
CA MET A 349 18.09 12.11 1.90
C MET A 349 18.80 12.86 3.04
N THR A 350 18.04 13.38 4.00
CA THR A 350 18.54 14.15 5.14
C THR A 350 18.51 13.31 6.43
N PRO A 351 19.38 13.59 7.41
CA PRO A 351 19.33 12.94 8.72
C PRO A 351 17.98 13.09 9.43
N GLU A 352 17.27 14.20 9.21
CA GLU A 352 15.96 14.45 9.79
C GLU A 352 14.89 13.54 9.18
N ALA A 353 14.91 13.37 7.85
CA ALA A 353 14.00 12.46 7.14
C ALA A 353 14.24 11.00 7.55
N GLN A 354 15.50 10.59 7.75
CA GLN A 354 15.83 9.25 8.26
C GLN A 354 15.24 9.00 9.66
N LYS A 355 15.33 9.99 10.56
CA LYS A 355 14.77 9.91 11.92
C LYS A 355 13.23 10.04 11.94
N PHE A 356 12.61 10.52 10.86
CA PHE A 356 11.18 10.81 10.81
C PHE A 356 10.30 9.58 11.04
N THR A 357 10.75 8.41 10.57
CA THR A 357 10.01 7.13 10.67
C THR A 357 9.55 6.86 12.10
N GLY A 358 10.42 7.08 13.09
CA GLY A 358 10.20 6.68 14.47
C GLY A 358 10.64 5.24 14.71
N PRO A 359 10.02 4.51 15.67
CA PRO A 359 10.47 3.18 16.05
C PRO A 359 10.18 2.14 14.95
N GLU A 360 11.16 1.29 14.65
CA GLU A 360 10.95 0.15 13.75
C GLU A 360 9.95 -0.85 14.31
N LYS A 361 10.01 -1.12 15.61
CA LYS A 361 9.07 -1.98 16.34
C LYS A 361 8.65 -1.31 17.63
N ASN A 362 7.43 -1.59 18.07
CA ASN A 362 6.99 -1.09 19.37
C ASN A 362 7.86 -1.68 20.50
N PRO A 363 8.27 -0.86 21.49
CA PRO A 363 9.02 -1.36 22.63
C PRO A 363 8.15 -2.34 23.42
N TRP A 364 8.78 -3.35 24.05
CA TRP A 364 8.10 -4.39 24.83
C TRP A 364 7.07 -3.83 25.83
N ILE A 365 7.40 -2.72 26.48
CA ILE A 365 6.50 -2.09 27.45
C ILE A 365 5.22 -1.54 26.79
N GLY A 366 5.33 -1.05 25.55
CA GLY A 366 4.19 -0.64 24.74
C GLY A 366 3.30 -1.83 24.37
N LEU A 367 3.91 -2.97 24.01
CA LEU A 367 3.20 -4.22 23.75
C LEU A 367 2.39 -4.68 24.98
N LEU A 368 3.00 -4.65 26.15
CA LEU A 368 2.40 -5.06 27.41
C LEU A 368 1.23 -4.15 27.81
N LEU A 369 1.41 -2.83 27.71
CA LEU A 369 0.34 -1.85 27.95
C LEU A 369 -0.81 -2.00 26.95
N PHE A 370 -0.49 -2.31 25.69
CA PHE A 370 -1.50 -2.56 24.67
C PHE A 370 -2.39 -3.74 25.06
N ASN A 371 -1.78 -4.87 25.43
CA ASN A 371 -2.51 -6.09 25.78
C ASN A 371 -3.34 -5.98 27.06
N LEU A 372 -2.89 -5.24 28.08
CA LEU A 372 -3.57 -5.13 29.37
C LEU A 372 -4.69 -4.09 29.38
N ILE A 373 -4.50 -2.92 28.76
CA ILE A 373 -5.36 -1.75 28.96
C ILE A 373 -5.89 -1.22 27.62
N PHE A 374 -5.01 -0.96 26.65
CA PHE A 374 -5.42 -0.24 25.44
C PHE A 374 -6.29 -1.09 24.50
N LYS A 375 -6.09 -2.41 24.44
CA LYS A 375 -6.89 -3.31 23.58
C LYS A 375 -8.39 -3.15 23.81
N ARG A 376 -8.82 -3.08 25.08
CA ARG A 376 -10.25 -2.91 25.43
C ARG A 376 -10.77 -1.52 25.08
N ILE A 377 -9.96 -0.48 25.28
CA ILE A 377 -10.32 0.92 24.96
C ILE A 377 -10.43 1.10 23.44
N VAL A 378 -9.44 0.61 22.69
CA VAL A 378 -9.40 0.65 21.23
C VAL A 378 -10.59 -0.10 20.64
N LYS A 379 -10.90 -1.30 21.16
CA LYS A 379 -12.08 -2.07 20.75
C LYS A 379 -13.38 -1.26 20.92
N LYS A 380 -13.62 -0.71 22.11
CA LYS A 380 -14.81 0.12 22.39
C LYS A 380 -14.90 1.36 21.51
N ASN A 381 -13.76 1.99 21.21
CA ASN A 381 -13.73 3.15 20.33
C ASN A 381 -14.17 2.79 18.90
N PHE A 382 -13.72 1.65 18.37
CA PHE A 382 -14.17 1.18 17.07
C PHE A 382 -15.64 0.78 17.05
N GLU A 383 -16.14 0.13 18.10
CA GLU A 383 -17.58 -0.17 18.25
C GLU A 383 -18.43 1.10 18.23
N ARG A 384 -17.99 2.17 18.94
CA ARG A 384 -18.67 3.47 18.91
C ARG A 384 -18.66 4.09 17.51
N ILE A 385 -17.50 4.14 16.84
CA ILE A 385 -17.39 4.66 15.47
C ILE A 385 -18.30 3.86 14.52
N ALA A 386 -18.38 2.55 14.71
CA ALA A 386 -19.22 1.70 13.89
C ALA A 386 -20.72 2.00 14.08
N GLN A 387 -21.16 2.18 15.32
CA GLN A 387 -22.53 2.61 15.62
C GLN A 387 -22.86 3.97 14.99
N GLU A 388 -21.95 4.95 15.07
CA GLU A 388 -22.08 6.26 14.40
C GLU A 388 -22.19 6.13 12.87
N TRP A 389 -21.60 5.09 12.29
CA TRP A 389 -21.66 4.81 10.85
C TRP A 389 -22.90 3.99 10.46
N GLY A 390 -23.74 3.62 11.44
CA GLY A 390 -24.96 2.84 11.26
C GLY A 390 -24.74 1.32 11.22
N CYS A 391 -23.67 0.81 11.82
CA CYS A 391 -23.46 -0.63 11.97
C CYS A 391 -24.44 -1.21 12.99
N THR A 392 -25.18 -2.25 12.58
CA THR A 392 -26.13 -2.97 13.44
C THR A 392 -25.59 -4.32 13.93
N GLU A 393 -24.51 -4.79 13.33
CA GLU A 393 -23.91 -6.10 13.60
C GLU A 393 -22.64 -5.98 14.46
N PRO A 394 -22.26 -7.03 15.21
CA PRO A 394 -20.93 -7.14 15.79
C PRO A 394 -19.80 -6.97 14.76
N LEU A 395 -18.72 -6.27 15.14
CA LEU A 395 -17.62 -6.02 14.20
C LEU A 395 -16.84 -7.28 13.79
N ASP A 396 -16.98 -8.37 14.54
CA ASP A 396 -16.42 -9.70 14.28
C ASP A 396 -17.40 -10.65 13.55
N SER A 397 -18.59 -10.17 13.13
CA SER A 397 -19.55 -10.96 12.36
C SER A 397 -18.92 -11.58 11.10
N LYS A 398 -19.32 -12.82 10.81
CA LYS A 398 -18.85 -13.61 9.66
C LYS A 398 -20.02 -13.83 8.70
N PRO A 399 -20.30 -12.88 7.79
CA PRO A 399 -21.49 -12.92 6.93
C PRO A 399 -21.44 -13.97 5.79
N TYR A 400 -20.35 -14.72 5.67
CA TYR A 400 -20.13 -15.70 4.60
C TYR A 400 -19.67 -17.02 5.18
#